data_AF-X1UDH6-F1
#
_entry.id   AF-X1UDH6-F1
#
_cell.length_a   1.000
_cell.length_b   1.000
_cell.length_c   1.000
_cell.angle_alpha   90.00
_cell.angle_beta   90.00
_cell.angle_gamma   90.00
#
_symmetry.space_group_name_H-M   'P 1'
#
loop_
_entity.id
_entity.type
_entity.pdbx_description
1 polymer ?
#
loop_
_entity_poly.entity_id
_entity_poly.type
_entity_poly.pdbx_seq_one_letter_code
_entity_poly.pdbx_strand_id
1 'polypeptide(L)' 'LHIDDVIDPAETRLRLIEALEVIINKVEPRLQKKHGVMPT' A
#
# COMPACT_ATOMS: atom_id res chain seq x y z
N LEU A 1 -3.99 12.51 9.88
CA LEU A 1 -4.43 12.82 8.51
C LEU A 1 -4.65 11.48 7.82
N HIS A 2 -5.79 11.22 7.16
CA HIS A 2 -6.14 9.89 6.65
C HIS A 2 -5.86 9.69 5.15
N ILE A 3 -5.46 10.75 4.44
CA ILE A 3 -5.22 10.77 3.00
C ILE A 3 -3.86 11.43 2.76
N ASP A 4 -3.07 10.86 1.86
CA ASP A 4 -1.75 11.38 1.48
C ASP A 4 -1.85 12.55 0.48
N ASP A 5 -2.77 12.49 -0.49
CA ASP A 5 -2.98 13.55 -1.50
C ASP A 5 -4.41 13.57 -2.07
N VAL A 6 -4.85 14.72 -2.58
CA VAL A 6 -6.10 14.88 -3.35
C VAL A 6 -5.72 15.24 -4.79
N ILE A 7 -5.94 14.31 -5.72
CA ILE A 7 -5.49 14.41 -7.11
C ILE A 7 -6.65 14.54 -8.10
N ASP A 8 -6.35 15.01 -9.31
CA ASP A 8 -7.30 14.95 -10.43
C ASP A 8 -7.54 13.47 -10.83
N PRO A 9 -8.78 13.06 -11.10
CA PRO A 9 -9.08 11.71 -11.59
C PRO A 9 -8.18 11.23 -12.75
N ALA A 10 -7.81 12.12 -13.68
CA ALA A 10 -6.95 11.80 -14.82
C ALA A 10 -5.51 11.42 -14.42
N GLU A 11 -5.02 11.88 -13.27
CA GLU A 11 -3.68 11.59 -12.77
C GLU A 11 -3.56 10.21 -12.11
N THR A 12 -4.68 9.60 -11.72
CA THR A 12 -4.72 8.35 -10.94
C THR A 12 -3.83 7.26 -11.55
N ARG A 13 -3.90 7.06 -12.87
CA ARG A 13 -3.11 6.02 -13.55
C ARG A 13 -1.61 6.27 -13.44
N LEU A 14 -1.17 7.52 -13.62
CA LEU A 14 0.24 7.87 -13.55
C LEU A 14 0.76 7.68 -12.12
N ARG A 15 0.02 8.18 -11.13
CA ARG A 15 0.38 8.04 -9.71
C ARG A 15 0.45 6.58 -9.26
N LEU A 16 -0.44 5.72 -9.77
CA LEU A 16 -0.40 4.29 -9.50
C LEU A 16 0.87 3.64 -10.07
N ILE A 17 1.26 3.98 -11.30
CA ILE A 17 2.48 3.42 -11.91
C ILE A 17 3.71 3.79 -11.07
N GLU A 18 3.86 5.07 -10.74
CA GLU A 18 4.97 5.57 -9.92
C GLU A 18 5.00 4.89 -8.54
N ALA A 19 3.85 4.81 -7.86
CA ALA A 19 3.77 4.18 -6.54
C ALA A 19 4.13 2.68 -6.58
N LEU A 20 3.71 1.97 -7.63
CA LEU A 20 4.01 0.55 -7.81
C LEU A 20 5.51 0.31 -8.09
N GLU A 21 6.13 1.15 -8.92
CA GLU A 21 7.58 1.09 -9.18
C GLU A 21 8.39 1.32 -7.90
N VAL A 22 7.95 2.23 -7.04
CA VAL A 22 8.60 2.50 -5.74
C VAL A 22 8.44 1.33 -4.78
N ILE A 23 7.26 0.73 -4.68
CA ILE A 23 6.96 -0.29 -3.66
C ILE A 23 7.36 -1.72 -4.05
N ILE A 24 7.81 -1.95 -5.29
CA ILE A 24 8.02 -3.29 -5.85
C ILE A 24 8.96 -4.18 -5.01
N ASN A 25 9.92 -3.58 -4.31
CA ASN A 25 10.91 -4.29 -3.49
C ASN A 25 10.64 -4.18 -1.97
N LYS A 26 9.48 -3.69 -1.55
CA LYS A 26 9.18 -3.47 -0.13
C LYS A 26 9.01 -4.81 0.60
N VAL A 27 9.80 -5.00 1.67
CA VAL A 27 9.70 -6.15 2.58
C VAL A 27 9.43 -5.66 3.98
N GLU A 28 8.31 -6.10 4.56
CA GLU A 28 7.90 -5.74 5.93
C GLU A 28 7.89 -7.00 6.82
N PRO A 29 8.76 -7.09 7.84
CA PRO A 29 8.76 -8.21 8.76
C PRO A 29 7.52 -8.16 9.67
N ARG A 30 7.01 -9.34 10.01
CA ARG A 30 5.91 -9.52 10.95
C ARG A 30 6.31 -10.48 12.06
N LEU A 31 5.64 -10.39 13.21
CA LEU A 31 5.86 -11.32 14.31
C LEU A 31 5.64 -12.78 13.85
N GLN A 32 6.54 -13.67 14.26
CA GLN A 32 6.42 -15.10 13.98
C GLN A 32 5.24 -15.69 14.74
N LYS A 33 4.25 -16.22 14.00
CA LYS A 33 3.07 -16.90 14.54
C LYS A 33 2.63 -17.98 13.55
N LYS A 34 1.93 -19.01 14.06
CA LYS A 34 1.37 -20.06 13.20
C LYS A 34 0.28 -19.51 12.29
N HIS A 35 -0.68 -18.75 12.84
CA HIS A 35 -1.77 -18.10 12.09
C HIS A 35 -2.16 -16.77 12.75
N GLY A 36 -2.97 -15.95 12.06
CA GLY A 36 -3.61 -14.78 12.67
C GLY A 36 -4.87 -15.14 13.45
N VAL A 37 -5.35 -14.20 14.29
CA VAL A 37 -6.66 -14.28 14.97
C VAL A 37 -7.56 -13.23 14.32
N MET A 38 -8.10 -13.57 13.14
CA MET A 38 -9.03 -12.69 12.43
C MET A 38 -10.39 -12.72 13.16
N PRO A 39 -11.04 -11.58 13.41
CA PRO A 39 -12.39 -11.55 14.00
C PRO A 39 -13.39 -12.26 13.08
N THR A 40 -14.19 -13.16 13.66
CA THR A 40 -15.31 -13.84 13.00
C THR A 40 -16.60 -13.06 13.14
#